data_AF-A0AAD6VQ33-F1
#
_entry.id   AF-A0AAD6VQ33-F1
#
_cell.length_a   1.000
_cell.length_b   1.000
_cell.length_c   1.000
_cell.angle_alpha   90.00
_cell.angle_beta   90.00
_cell.angle_gamma   90.00
#
_symmetry.space_group_name_H-M   'P 1'
#
loop_
_entity.id
_entity.type
_entity.pdbx_description
1 polymer ?
#
loop_
_entity_poly.entity_id
_entity_poly.type
_entity_poly.pdbx_seq_one_letter_code
_entity_poly.pdbx_strand_id
1 'polypeptide(L)'
;LRPCCLAGEHIFKWRGVNVPPPSTIDNPIIHFLASMASCASLRDTSSYGSGLRKFHLFCDIFSIPEVARLPASFELLHSFALWAATDPVIVAPAVLEGTPFEPVSVDTVHKYLSAVRAWHIAQGWPPPLSEADLDRITWSLRRLNNIQGHARKRPVRPPITLVMMRALRLVLKLDNPFDACIWAMACCAFWGMMRFSEVSV
;
A
#
# COMPACT_ATOMS: atom_id res chain seq x y z
N LEU A 1 15.27 -5.39 -16.29
CA LEU A 1 14.77 -6.09 -15.09
C LEU A 1 13.37 -5.62 -14.67
N ARG A 2 13.06 -4.31 -14.75
CA ARG A 2 11.77 -3.73 -14.37
C ARG A 2 11.14 -2.95 -15.54
N PRO A 3 10.40 -3.60 -16.46
CA PRO A 3 9.73 -2.90 -17.54
C PRO A 3 8.65 -1.95 -17.01
N CYS A 4 8.37 -0.87 -17.75
CA CYS A 4 7.21 -0.01 -17.49
C CYS A 4 5.93 -0.82 -17.76
N CYS A 5 5.21 -1.17 -16.71
CA CYS A 5 3.98 -1.95 -16.79
C CYS A 5 2.96 -1.48 -15.76
N LEU A 6 1.71 -1.97 -15.86
CA LEU A 6 0.66 -1.65 -14.90
C LEU A 6 1.00 -2.25 -13.53
N ALA A 7 0.52 -1.63 -12.45
CA ALA A 7 0.80 -2.08 -11.08
C ALA A 7 0.52 -3.58 -10.90
N GLY A 8 -0.61 -4.07 -11.42
CA GLY A 8 -0.98 -5.49 -11.32
C GLY A 8 0.00 -6.46 -11.99
N GLU A 9 0.84 -5.97 -12.91
CA GLU A 9 1.79 -6.80 -13.65
C GLU A 9 3.19 -6.79 -13.04
N HIS A 10 3.47 -5.91 -12.06
CA HIS A 10 4.80 -5.78 -11.45
C HIS A 10 5.31 -7.11 -10.89
N ILE A 11 4.45 -7.86 -10.20
CA ILE A 11 4.81 -9.13 -9.53
C ILE A 11 5.37 -10.16 -10.51
N PHE A 12 4.86 -10.18 -11.74
CA PHE A 12 5.22 -11.18 -12.74
C PHE A 12 6.30 -10.68 -13.70
N LYS A 13 6.24 -9.39 -14.08
CA LYS A 13 7.15 -8.80 -15.07
C LYS A 13 8.47 -8.33 -14.47
N TRP A 14 8.50 -7.97 -13.18
CA TRP A 14 9.73 -7.55 -12.53
C TRP A 14 10.48 -8.78 -12.03
N ARG A 15 11.64 -9.04 -12.62
CA ARG A 15 12.47 -10.21 -12.29
C ARG A 15 13.77 -9.78 -11.63
N GLY A 16 14.22 -10.58 -10.67
CA GLY A 16 15.56 -10.44 -10.09
C GLY A 16 16.65 -11.00 -11.03
N VAL A 17 17.90 -10.74 -10.66
CA VAL A 17 19.08 -11.23 -11.39
C VAL A 17 19.44 -12.67 -10.97
N ASN A 18 19.09 -13.05 -9.73
CA ASN A 18 19.45 -14.34 -9.16
C ASN A 18 18.51 -15.45 -9.63
N VAL A 19 19.05 -16.67 -9.71
CA VAL A 19 18.31 -17.88 -10.07
C VAL A 19 17.73 -18.50 -8.79
N PRO A 20 16.44 -18.84 -8.76
CA PRO A 20 15.82 -19.49 -7.60
C PRO A 20 16.47 -20.86 -7.33
N PRO A 21 16.36 -21.36 -6.08
CA PRO A 21 16.85 -22.70 -5.75
C PRO A 21 16.18 -23.76 -6.64
N PRO A 22 16.92 -24.80 -7.05
CA PRO A 22 16.39 -25.83 -7.95
C PRO A 22 15.22 -26.56 -7.29
N SER A 23 14.15 -26.77 -8.05
CA SER A 23 13.04 -27.63 -7.62
C SER A 23 13.47 -29.08 -7.61
N THR A 24 12.91 -29.87 -6.69
CA THR A 24 13.10 -31.34 -6.67
C THR A 24 12.60 -32.00 -7.96
N ILE A 25 11.62 -31.38 -8.62
CA ILE A 25 11.07 -31.83 -9.89
C ILE A 25 11.32 -30.75 -10.92
N ASP A 26 12.24 -31.02 -11.85
CA ASP A 26 12.51 -30.17 -13.00
C ASP A 26 11.66 -30.65 -14.18
N ASN A 27 10.40 -30.21 -14.19
CA ASN A 27 9.46 -30.54 -15.26
C ASN A 27 8.74 -29.27 -15.74
N PRO A 28 8.81 -28.93 -17.04
CA PRO A 28 8.29 -27.67 -17.56
C PRO A 28 6.77 -27.52 -17.38
N ILE A 29 6.03 -28.62 -17.40
CA ILE A 29 4.57 -28.61 -17.19
C ILE A 29 4.25 -28.26 -15.73
N ILE A 30 4.98 -28.85 -14.77
CA ILE A 30 4.80 -28.57 -13.35
C ILE A 30 5.13 -27.10 -13.04
N HIS A 31 6.20 -26.56 -13.63
CA HIS A 31 6.52 -25.14 -13.52
C HIS A 31 5.43 -24.24 -14.11
N PHE A 32 4.89 -24.60 -15.28
CA PHE A 32 3.79 -23.86 -15.90
C PHE A 32 2.54 -23.85 -15.03
N LEU A 33 2.12 -25.02 -14.52
CA LEU A 33 0.95 -25.14 -13.63
C LEU A 33 1.15 -24.35 -12.32
N ALA A 34 2.33 -24.42 -11.71
CA ALA A 34 2.66 -23.66 -10.51
C ALA A 34 2.61 -22.14 -10.76
N SER A 35 3.14 -21.69 -11.89
CA SER A 35 3.09 -20.27 -12.27
C SER A 35 1.65 -19.79 -12.51
N MET A 36 0.83 -20.59 -13.19
CA MET A 36 -0.58 -20.29 -13.46
C MET A 36 -1.41 -20.24 -12.17
N ALA A 37 -1.19 -21.18 -11.25
CA ALA A 37 -1.84 -21.20 -9.94
C ALA A 37 -1.45 -19.98 -9.09
N SER A 38 -0.17 -19.59 -9.11
CA SER A 38 0.31 -18.38 -8.43
C SER A 38 -0.39 -17.13 -8.97
N CYS A 39 -0.49 -16.99 -10.30
CA CYS A 39 -1.20 -15.89 -10.94
C CYS A 39 -2.67 -15.79 -10.53
N ALA A 40 -3.38 -16.92 -10.50
CA ALA A 40 -4.80 -16.97 -10.15
C ALA A 40 -5.09 -16.69 -8.66
N SER A 41 -4.11 -16.90 -7.79
CA SER A 41 -4.26 -16.74 -6.33
C SER A 41 -4.32 -15.28 -5.86
N LEU A 42 -3.81 -14.33 -6.67
CA LEU A 42 -3.68 -12.94 -6.26
C LEU A 42 -4.96 -12.16 -6.56
N ARG A 43 -5.78 -11.96 -5.52
CA ARG A 43 -7.06 -11.23 -5.59
C ARG A 43 -6.87 -9.74 -5.96
N ASP A 44 -5.86 -9.09 -5.40
CA ASP A 44 -5.60 -7.64 -5.53
C ASP A 44 -4.19 -7.37 -6.10
N THR A 45 -3.94 -7.76 -7.35
CA THR A 45 -2.63 -7.60 -8.00
C THR A 45 -2.14 -6.14 -8.03
N SER A 46 -3.05 -5.16 -8.16
CA SER A 46 -2.71 -3.73 -8.18
C SER A 46 -2.16 -3.22 -6.83
N SER A 47 -2.76 -3.66 -5.73
CA SER A 47 -2.33 -3.33 -4.36
C SER A 47 -0.93 -3.86 -4.10
N TYR A 48 -0.69 -5.13 -4.44
CA TYR A 48 0.63 -5.74 -4.36
C TYR A 48 1.66 -5.02 -5.26
N GLY A 49 1.27 -4.67 -6.48
CA GLY A 49 2.09 -3.88 -7.40
C GLY A 49 2.56 -2.54 -6.84
N SER A 50 1.67 -1.84 -6.13
CA SER A 50 2.01 -0.58 -5.47
C SER A 50 3.02 -0.76 -4.33
N GLY A 51 2.87 -1.83 -3.53
CA GLY A 51 3.80 -2.16 -2.46
C GLY A 51 5.18 -2.55 -2.97
N LEU A 52 5.22 -3.37 -4.03
CA LEU A 52 6.46 -3.76 -4.67
C LEU A 52 7.18 -2.55 -5.30
N ARG A 53 6.43 -1.63 -5.91
CA ARG A 53 7.00 -0.36 -6.41
C ARG A 53 7.63 0.45 -5.29
N LYS A 54 6.97 0.56 -4.13
CA LYS A 54 7.51 1.32 -3.00
C LYS A 54 8.77 0.67 -2.40
N PHE A 55 8.83 -0.66 -2.37
CA PHE A 55 10.05 -1.39 -2.01
C PHE A 55 11.21 -1.11 -2.97
N HIS A 56 10.98 -1.18 -4.29
CA HIS A 56 12.03 -0.86 -5.25
C HIS A 56 12.45 0.60 -5.22
N LEU A 57 11.53 1.54 -4.97
CA LEU A 57 11.86 2.95 -4.76
C LEU A 57 12.79 3.11 -3.56
N PHE A 58 12.49 2.46 -2.43
CA PHE A 58 13.39 2.40 -1.28
C PHE A 58 14.76 1.85 -1.69
N CYS A 59 14.81 0.73 -2.41
CA CYS A 59 16.07 0.17 -2.87
C CYS A 59 16.85 1.11 -3.80
N ASP A 60 16.18 1.88 -4.66
CA ASP A 60 16.82 2.84 -5.54
C ASP A 60 17.34 4.06 -4.76
N ILE A 61 16.59 4.56 -3.77
CA ILE A 61 17.00 5.67 -2.88
C ILE A 61 18.28 5.31 -2.11
N PHE A 62 18.34 4.11 -1.53
CA PHE A 62 19.48 3.66 -0.75
C PHE A 62 20.54 2.93 -1.59
N SER A 63 20.45 3.01 -2.93
CA SER A 63 21.41 2.39 -3.87
C SER A 63 21.68 0.90 -3.60
N ILE A 64 20.66 0.16 -3.18
CA ILE A 64 20.75 -1.28 -2.92
C ILE A 64 20.87 -2.02 -4.26
N PRO A 65 21.91 -2.86 -4.44
CA PRO A 65 22.16 -3.53 -5.71
C PRO A 65 21.04 -4.54 -6.03
N GLU A 66 20.70 -4.71 -7.31
CA GLU A 66 19.60 -5.60 -7.75
C GLU A 66 19.76 -7.05 -7.27
N VAL A 67 21.02 -7.53 -7.11
CA VAL A 67 21.33 -8.87 -6.59
C VAL A 67 20.93 -9.06 -5.11
N ALA A 68 20.80 -7.98 -4.34
CA ALA A 68 20.41 -8.04 -2.93
C ALA A 68 18.90 -7.88 -2.72
N ARG A 69 18.14 -7.61 -3.79
CA ARG A 69 16.68 -7.37 -3.71
C ARG A 69 15.87 -8.64 -3.80
N LEU A 70 16.40 -9.69 -4.42
CA LEU A 70 15.76 -11.00 -4.56
C LEU A 70 16.83 -12.10 -4.49
N PRO A 71 16.92 -12.89 -3.40
CA PRO A 71 16.08 -12.82 -2.21
C PRO A 71 16.45 -11.62 -1.31
N ALA A 72 15.44 -10.92 -0.82
CA ALA A 72 15.62 -9.85 0.15
C ALA A 72 15.96 -10.42 1.53
N SER A 73 16.96 -9.85 2.21
CA SER A 73 17.32 -10.23 3.57
C SER A 73 16.34 -9.66 4.61
N PHE A 74 16.34 -10.25 5.81
CA PHE A 74 15.60 -9.71 6.95
C PHE A 74 15.94 -8.24 7.22
N GLU A 75 17.24 -7.91 7.29
CA GLU A 75 17.72 -6.55 7.57
C GLU A 75 17.22 -5.53 6.54
N LEU A 76 17.16 -5.95 5.27
CA LEU A 76 16.66 -5.12 4.18
C LEU A 76 15.16 -4.83 4.34
N LEU A 77 14.36 -5.86 4.63
CA LEU A 77 12.91 -5.73 4.80
C LEU A 77 12.54 -5.01 6.10
N HIS A 78 13.31 -5.20 7.16
CA HIS A 78 13.16 -4.48 8.42
C HIS A 78 13.46 -2.98 8.23
N SER A 79 14.57 -2.66 7.55
CA SER A 79 14.92 -1.27 7.20
C SER A 79 13.87 -0.62 6.31
N PHE A 80 13.37 -1.34 5.30
CA PHE A 80 12.27 -0.89 4.46
C PHE A 80 11.00 -0.60 5.27
N ALA A 81 10.63 -1.49 6.20
CA ALA A 81 9.44 -1.31 7.03
C ALA A 81 9.55 -0.06 7.91
N LEU A 82 10.71 0.16 8.53
CA LEU A 82 10.99 1.37 9.29
C LEU A 82 10.92 2.62 8.42
N TRP A 83 11.61 2.62 7.27
CA TRP A 83 11.59 3.75 6.34
C TRP A 83 10.18 4.10 5.87
N ALA A 84 9.40 3.10 5.46
CA ALA A 84 8.02 3.29 4.99
C ALA A 84 7.07 3.79 6.09
N ALA A 85 7.34 3.44 7.35
CA ALA A 85 6.57 3.87 8.50
C ALA A 85 7.12 5.13 9.19
N THR A 86 8.25 5.71 8.76
CA THR A 86 8.84 6.86 9.46
C THR A 86 8.23 8.18 8.98
N ASP A 87 7.79 9.01 9.92
CA ASP A 87 7.31 10.37 9.64
C ASP A 87 8.52 11.33 9.56
N PRO A 88 8.65 12.16 8.50
CA PRO A 88 9.76 13.10 8.36
C PRO A 88 9.82 14.14 9.50
N VAL A 89 8.75 14.37 10.25
CA VAL A 89 8.76 15.32 11.38
C VAL A 89 9.64 14.84 12.55
N ILE A 90 9.93 13.54 12.63
CA ILE A 90 10.61 12.91 13.78
C ILE A 90 12.11 12.78 13.55
N VAL A 91 12.53 12.72 12.29
CA VAL A 91 13.94 12.64 11.93
C VAL A 91 14.51 14.06 11.98
N ALA A 92 15.66 14.25 12.64
CA ALA A 92 16.30 15.55 12.73
C ALA A 92 16.55 16.12 11.31
N PRO A 93 16.34 17.43 11.08
CA PRO A 93 16.44 18.03 9.74
C PRO A 93 17.80 17.81 9.06
N ALA A 94 18.87 17.59 9.83
CA ALA A 94 20.21 17.29 9.31
C ALA A 94 20.35 15.91 8.62
N VAL A 95 19.45 14.95 8.88
CA VAL A 95 19.46 13.60 8.27
C VAL A 95 18.51 13.53 7.06
N LEU A 96 17.69 14.56 6.85
CA LEU A 96 16.58 14.58 5.90
C LEU A 96 16.92 15.19 4.53
N GLU A 97 18.13 15.70 4.33
CA GLU A 97 18.51 16.32 3.06
C GLU A 97 18.45 15.28 1.91
N GLY A 98 17.40 15.36 1.10
CA GLY A 98 17.29 14.67 -0.19
C GLY A 98 16.59 13.31 -0.19
N THR A 99 16.08 12.81 0.94
CA THR A 99 15.32 11.53 0.97
C THR A 99 13.82 11.77 0.98
N PRO A 100 13.07 11.40 -0.09
CA PRO A 100 11.62 11.58 -0.12
C PRO A 100 10.94 10.58 0.81
N PHE A 101 10.40 11.06 1.93
CA PHE A 101 9.56 10.27 2.83
C PHE A 101 8.08 10.46 2.49
N GLU A 102 7.40 9.35 2.24
CA GLU A 102 5.94 9.32 2.15
C GLU A 102 5.43 8.30 3.19
N PRO A 103 5.26 8.71 4.44
CA PRO A 103 4.90 7.83 5.54
C PRO A 103 3.57 7.12 5.30
N VAL A 104 3.52 5.83 5.61
CA VAL A 104 2.29 5.04 5.52
C VAL A 104 1.96 4.38 6.86
N SER A 105 0.68 4.06 7.08
CA SER A 105 0.25 3.33 8.26
C SER A 105 0.93 1.97 8.39
N VAL A 106 1.09 1.50 9.63
CA VAL A 106 1.67 0.19 9.95
C VAL A 106 0.96 -0.94 9.19
N ASP A 107 -0.37 -0.91 9.12
CA ASP A 107 -1.16 -1.89 8.36
C ASP A 107 -0.79 -1.92 6.88
N THR A 108 -0.49 -0.74 6.30
CA THR A 108 -0.10 -0.66 4.90
C THR A 108 1.33 -1.16 4.69
N VAL A 109 2.22 -0.98 5.67
CA VAL A 109 3.55 -1.58 5.65
C VAL A 109 3.45 -3.12 5.65
N HIS A 110 2.55 -3.70 6.44
CA HIS A 110 2.29 -5.16 6.38
C HIS A 110 1.78 -5.61 5.01
N LYS A 111 0.93 -4.81 4.35
CA LYS A 111 0.50 -5.08 2.97
C LYS A 111 1.67 -5.04 1.99
N TYR A 112 2.60 -4.10 2.15
CA TYR A 112 3.79 -4.02 1.31
C TYR A 112 4.74 -5.19 1.54
N LEU A 113 4.98 -5.60 2.79
CA LEU A 113 5.76 -6.82 3.08
C LEU A 113 5.10 -8.06 2.49
N SER A 114 3.76 -8.14 2.55
CA SER A 114 3.00 -9.21 1.88
C SER A 114 3.19 -9.19 0.36
N ALA A 115 3.29 -8.00 -0.25
CA ALA A 115 3.59 -7.86 -1.67
C ALA A 115 4.99 -8.35 -2.03
N VAL A 116 6.00 -7.99 -1.23
CA VAL A 116 7.37 -8.47 -1.44
C VAL A 116 7.43 -9.98 -1.26
N ARG A 117 6.75 -10.55 -0.26
CA ARG A 117 6.60 -12.00 -0.08
C ARG A 117 5.95 -12.67 -1.29
N ALA A 118 4.84 -12.14 -1.78
CA ALA A 118 4.15 -12.67 -2.96
C ALA A 118 5.06 -12.64 -4.20
N TRP A 119 5.83 -11.56 -4.37
CA TRP A 119 6.82 -11.45 -5.43
C TRP A 119 7.92 -12.52 -5.33
N HIS A 120 8.45 -12.79 -4.13
CA HIS A 120 9.43 -13.88 -3.95
C HIS A 120 8.85 -15.23 -4.38
N ILE A 121 7.64 -15.55 -3.89
CA ILE A 121 6.96 -16.81 -4.22
C ILE A 121 6.70 -16.91 -5.73
N ALA A 122 6.23 -15.84 -6.37
CA ALA A 122 5.96 -15.81 -7.81
C ALA A 122 7.22 -16.03 -8.65
N GLN A 123 8.39 -15.63 -8.15
CA GLN A 123 9.70 -15.85 -8.79
C GLN A 123 10.33 -17.20 -8.41
N GLY A 124 9.64 -18.05 -7.64
CA GLY A 124 10.13 -19.38 -7.22
C GLY A 124 11.04 -19.37 -6.00
N TRP A 125 11.14 -18.26 -5.28
CA TRP A 125 11.89 -18.17 -4.03
C TRP A 125 11.03 -18.53 -2.83
N PRO A 126 11.62 -19.11 -1.76
CA PRO A 126 10.92 -19.24 -0.50
C PRO A 126 10.53 -17.87 0.07
N PRO A 127 9.53 -17.81 0.97
CA PRO A 127 9.19 -16.59 1.68
C PRO A 127 10.43 -16.01 2.38
N PRO A 128 10.75 -14.71 2.21
CA PRO A 128 11.97 -14.12 2.76
C PRO A 128 11.92 -13.89 4.28
N LEU A 129 10.73 -13.92 4.89
CA LEU A 129 10.51 -13.67 6.30
C LEU A 129 9.82 -14.86 6.95
N SER A 130 10.31 -15.27 8.13
CA SER A 130 9.59 -16.18 9.02
C SER A 130 8.52 -15.45 9.82
N GLU A 131 7.64 -16.18 10.51
CA GLU A 131 6.65 -15.57 11.42
C GLU A 131 7.33 -14.80 12.56
N ALA A 132 8.42 -15.35 13.13
CA ALA A 132 9.20 -14.69 14.16
C ALA A 132 9.83 -13.37 13.67
N ASP A 133 10.26 -13.32 12.41
CA ASP A 133 10.78 -12.09 11.81
C ASP A 133 9.69 -11.03 11.61
N LEU A 134 8.50 -11.45 11.20
CA LEU A 134 7.34 -10.56 11.12
C LEU A 134 6.98 -9.99 12.49
N ASP A 135 7.04 -10.80 13.55
CA ASP A 135 6.82 -10.33 14.92
C ASP A 135 7.87 -9.31 15.35
N ARG A 136 9.15 -9.53 15.03
CA ARG A 136 10.24 -8.56 15.29
C ARG A 136 10.00 -7.24 14.57
N ILE A 137 9.62 -7.28 13.29
CA ILE A 137 9.27 -6.08 12.52
C ILE A 137 8.07 -5.38 13.17
N THR A 138 7.01 -6.12 13.48
CA THR A 138 5.79 -5.58 14.12
C THR A 138 6.11 -4.89 15.44
N TRP A 139 6.97 -5.50 16.27
CA TRP A 139 7.40 -4.92 17.54
C TRP A 139 8.14 -3.60 17.34
N SER A 140 9.04 -3.52 16.34
CA SER A 140 9.74 -2.28 16.01
C SER A 140 8.81 -1.19 15.49
N LEU A 141 7.82 -1.54 14.67
CA LEU A 141 6.81 -0.61 14.14
C LEU A 141 5.89 -0.08 15.23
N ARG A 142 5.51 -0.91 16.21
CA ARG A 142 4.74 -0.47 17.39
C ARG A 142 5.53 0.53 18.21
N ARG A 143 6.82 0.25 18.48
CA ARG A 143 7.70 1.19 19.19
C ARG A 143 7.81 2.50 18.43
N LEU A 144 8.03 2.44 17.12
CA LEU A 144 8.08 3.62 16.27
C LEU A 144 6.79 4.43 16.40
N ASN A 145 5.62 3.81 16.20
CA ASN A 145 4.31 4.46 16.31
C ASN A 145 4.07 5.13 17.67
N ASN A 146 4.57 4.54 18.76
CA ASN A 146 4.50 5.15 20.10
C ASN A 146 5.36 6.42 20.19
N ILE A 147 6.55 6.42 19.59
CA ILE A 147 7.45 7.59 19.54
C ILE A 147 6.86 8.70 18.65
N GLN A 148 6.21 8.33 17.53
CA GLN A 148 5.61 9.29 16.60
C GLN A 148 4.41 10.05 17.18
N GLY A 149 3.81 9.54 18.26
CA GLY A 149 2.61 10.11 18.84
C GLY A 149 1.41 10.14 17.87
N HIS A 150 0.32 10.77 18.30
CA HIS A 150 -0.92 10.87 17.53
C HIS A 150 -0.86 11.79 16.29
N ALA A 151 0.33 12.20 15.84
CA ALA A 151 0.53 13.09 14.70
C ALA A 151 -0.16 12.63 13.40
N ARG A 152 -0.43 11.32 13.28
CA ARG A 152 -1.07 10.70 12.11
C ARG A 152 -2.60 10.62 12.15
N LYS A 153 -3.27 11.05 13.22
CA LYS A 153 -4.73 11.11 13.19
C LYS A 153 -5.12 12.28 12.29
N ARG A 154 -5.61 11.97 11.08
CA ARG A 154 -6.33 12.96 10.25
C ARG A 154 -7.28 13.71 11.18
N PRO A 155 -7.34 15.05 11.11
CA PRO A 155 -8.31 15.79 11.90
C PRO A 155 -9.70 15.22 11.61
N VAL A 156 -10.49 15.03 12.66
CA VAL A 156 -11.87 14.55 12.53
C VAL A 156 -12.56 15.44 11.51
N ARG A 157 -13.14 14.83 10.46
CA ARG A 157 -13.86 15.60 9.45
C ARG A 157 -14.97 16.37 10.17
N PRO A 158 -15.06 17.70 10.01
CA PRO A 158 -16.09 18.47 10.69
C PRO A 158 -17.47 17.97 10.25
N PRO A 159 -18.46 17.93 11.15
CA PRO A 159 -19.82 17.55 10.78
C PRO A 159 -20.37 18.55 9.76
N ILE A 160 -21.24 18.07 8.86
CA ILE A 160 -22.03 18.95 8.01
C ILE A 160 -22.94 19.77 8.94
N THR A 161 -22.97 21.09 8.76
CA THR A 161 -23.78 21.99 9.58
C THR A 161 -24.97 22.54 8.80
N LEU A 162 -25.99 23.04 9.51
CA LEU A 162 -27.12 23.75 8.91
C LEU A 162 -26.69 24.96 8.05
N VAL A 163 -25.57 25.60 8.40
CA VAL A 163 -25.01 26.70 7.61
C VAL A 163 -24.54 26.21 6.24
N MET A 164 -23.89 25.04 6.19
CA MET A 164 -23.48 24.41 4.93
C MET A 164 -24.70 23.99 4.09
N MET A 165 -25.77 23.50 4.72
CA MET A 165 -27.02 23.19 4.02
C MET A 165 -27.68 24.45 3.43
N ARG A 166 -27.70 25.56 4.18
CA ARG A 166 -28.20 26.85 3.66
C ARG A 166 -27.35 27.36 2.50
N ALA A 167 -26.03 27.27 2.60
CA ALA A 167 -25.12 27.66 1.52
C ALA A 167 -25.37 26.82 0.25
N LEU A 168 -25.54 25.50 0.39
CA LEU A 168 -25.89 24.61 -0.71
C LEU A 168 -27.22 25.00 -1.37
N ARG A 169 -28.25 25.30 -0.56
CA ARG A 169 -29.57 25.71 -1.07
C ARG A 169 -29.54 27.00 -1.90
N LEU A 170 -28.67 27.94 -1.54
CA LEU A 170 -28.56 29.24 -2.22
C LEU A 170 -27.93 29.11 -3.61
N VAL A 171 -27.08 28.10 -3.83
CA VAL A 171 -26.41 27.87 -5.11
C VAL A 171 -27.27 27.05 -6.06
N LEU A 172 -28.09 26.14 -5.53
CA LEU A 172 -28.93 25.23 -6.32
C LEU A 172 -30.20 25.91 -6.84
N LYS A 173 -30.48 25.77 -8.15
CA LYS A 173 -31.71 26.25 -8.78
C LYS A 173 -32.76 25.14 -8.79
N LEU A 174 -33.74 25.19 -7.88
CA LEU A 174 -34.76 24.14 -7.79
C LEU A 174 -35.69 24.03 -9.03
N ASP A 175 -35.64 25.00 -9.94
CA ASP A 175 -36.34 24.92 -11.22
C ASP A 175 -35.66 23.94 -12.19
N ASN A 176 -34.37 23.63 -11.97
CA ASN A 176 -33.64 22.59 -12.69
C ASN A 176 -33.84 21.24 -11.98
N PRO A 177 -34.39 20.21 -12.65
CA PRO A 177 -34.65 18.91 -12.03
C PRO A 177 -33.38 18.25 -11.45
N PHE A 178 -32.22 18.50 -12.05
CA PHE A 178 -30.95 17.97 -11.55
C PHE A 178 -30.55 18.58 -10.20
N ASP A 179 -30.59 19.91 -10.09
CA ASP A 179 -30.27 20.64 -8.86
C ASP A 179 -31.29 20.35 -7.76
N ALA A 180 -32.57 20.17 -8.12
CA ALA A 180 -33.61 19.74 -7.21
C ALA A 180 -33.35 18.34 -6.64
N CYS A 181 -32.86 17.40 -7.46
CA CYS A 181 -32.45 16.07 -7.03
C CYS A 181 -31.27 16.13 -6.05
N ILE A 182 -30.24 16.93 -6.35
CA ILE A 182 -29.09 17.12 -5.44
C ILE A 182 -29.57 17.68 -4.08
N TRP A 183 -30.49 18.64 -4.08
CA TRP A 183 -31.04 19.20 -2.86
C TRP A 183 -31.83 18.16 -2.05
N ALA A 184 -32.64 17.34 -2.71
CA ALA A 184 -33.37 16.26 -2.07
C ALA A 184 -32.42 15.22 -1.46
N MET A 185 -31.40 14.80 -2.21
CA MET A 185 -30.38 13.86 -1.73
C MET A 185 -29.63 14.41 -0.50
N ALA A 186 -29.23 15.69 -0.54
CA ALA A 186 -28.56 16.34 0.59
C ALA A 186 -29.45 16.39 1.84
N CYS A 187 -30.75 16.68 1.67
CA CYS A 187 -31.72 16.68 2.77
C CYS A 187 -31.90 15.28 3.36
N CYS A 188 -32.07 14.25 2.52
CA CYS A 188 -32.19 12.86 2.97
C CYS A 188 -30.93 12.39 3.70
N ALA A 189 -29.74 12.72 3.19
CA ALA A 189 -28.47 12.38 3.86
C ALA A 189 -28.34 13.09 5.21
N PHE A 190 -28.64 14.40 5.27
CA PHE A 190 -28.48 15.20 6.48
C PHE A 190 -29.47 14.82 7.59
N TRP A 191 -30.76 14.70 7.26
CA TRP A 191 -31.82 14.42 8.24
C TRP A 191 -32.02 12.93 8.51
N GLY A 192 -31.79 12.09 7.50
CA GLY A 192 -31.86 10.64 7.62
C GLY A 192 -30.59 10.00 8.18
N MET A 193 -29.54 10.80 8.42
CA MET A 193 -28.21 10.30 8.82
C MET A 193 -27.67 9.23 7.86
N MET A 194 -28.02 9.33 6.58
CA MET A 194 -27.68 8.34 5.56
C MET A 194 -26.28 8.59 5.01
N ARG A 195 -25.60 7.51 4.62
CA ARG A 195 -24.35 7.62 3.86
C ARG A 195 -24.67 8.12 2.46
N PHE A 196 -23.77 8.89 1.85
CA PHE A 196 -23.97 9.37 0.47
C PHE A 196 -24.27 8.20 -0.51
N SER A 197 -23.63 7.05 -0.31
CA SER A 197 -23.85 5.82 -1.08
C SER A 197 -25.23 5.20 -0.92
N GLU A 198 -26.01 5.58 0.08
CA GLU A 198 -27.39 5.10 0.29
C GLU A 198 -28.41 5.99 -0.42
N VAL A 199 -28.05 7.24 -0.69
CA VAL A 199 -28.95 8.26 -1.26
C VAL A 199 -28.73 8.45 -2.76
N SER A 200 -27.55 8.07 -3.28
CA SER A 200 -27.17 8.24 -4.68
C SER A 200 -27.43 7.01 -5.57
N VAL A 201 -28.16 6.00 -5.09
CA VAL A 201 -28.52 4.78 -5.84
C VAL A 201 -29.74 5.07 -6.70
#